data_AF-A0A2S4VW27-F1
#
_entry.id   AF-A0A2S4VW27-F1
#
_cell.length_a   1.000
_cell.length_b   1.000
_cell.length_c   1.000
_cell.angle_alpha   90.00
_cell.angle_beta   90.00
_cell.angle_gamma   90.00
#
_symmetry.space_group_name_H-M   'P 1'
#
loop_
_entity.id
_entity.type
_entity.pdbx_description
1 polymer ?
#
loop_
_entity_poly.entity_id
_entity_poly.type
_entity_poly.pdbx_seq_one_letter_code
_entity_poly.pdbx_strand_id
1 'polypeptide(L)'
;MKVAQSPEKYFDPNQFLIADSAYTNDQYVVPAYKGKDLLDDWNVDFNYHLAQSQVRIEHAIGILKGRFSSLRKMRSQIRGPKEMKAVVKWIITCIILHNLLADLKDQWNELYEDEIPEPPPDIIDESEIAGYDLRALLRPITLAHFED
;
A
#
# COMPACT_ATOMS: atom_id res chain seq x y z
N MET A 1 -2.68 -12.66 -16.41
CA MET A 1 -1.70 -13.14 -15.40
C MET A 1 -2.11 -14.54 -14.97
N LYS A 2 -1.19 -15.51 -14.88
CA LYS A 2 -1.55 -16.93 -14.61
C LYS A 2 -2.32 -17.13 -13.30
N VAL A 3 -2.02 -16.31 -12.29
CA VAL A 3 -2.71 -16.30 -11.00
C VAL A 3 -4.21 -16.02 -11.15
N ALA A 4 -4.61 -15.07 -12.01
CA ALA A 4 -6.02 -14.76 -12.25
C ALA A 4 -6.75 -15.81 -13.12
N GLN A 5 -6.01 -16.72 -13.78
CA GLN A 5 -6.58 -17.76 -14.65
C GLN A 5 -6.77 -19.10 -13.94
N SER A 6 -6.01 -19.34 -12.87
CA SER A 6 -6.05 -20.58 -12.09
C SER A 6 -5.68 -20.31 -10.63
N PRO A 7 -6.42 -19.43 -9.93
CA PRO A 7 -6.10 -19.01 -8.56
C PRO A 7 -6.04 -20.17 -7.56
N GLU A 8 -6.81 -21.24 -7.77
CA GLU A 8 -6.82 -22.45 -6.94
C GLU A 8 -5.46 -23.18 -6.87
N LYS A 9 -4.52 -22.87 -7.77
CA LYS A 9 -3.14 -23.40 -7.75
C LYS A 9 -2.18 -22.55 -6.93
N TYR A 10 -2.60 -21.36 -6.52
CA TYR A 10 -1.74 -20.34 -5.91
C TYR A 10 -2.22 -19.87 -4.54
N PHE A 11 -3.48 -20.14 -4.19
CA PHE A 11 -4.06 -19.80 -2.89
C PHE A 11 -4.49 -21.07 -2.16
N ASP A 12 -4.06 -21.22 -0.91
CA ASP A 12 -4.61 -22.20 0.02
C ASP A 12 -6.01 -21.76 0.50
N PRO A 13 -6.80 -22.66 1.14
CA PRO A 13 -8.06 -22.28 1.74
C PRO A 13 -7.94 -21.04 2.64
N ASN A 14 -8.87 -20.09 2.48
CA ASN A 14 -8.91 -18.81 3.19
C ASN A 14 -7.76 -17.83 2.88
N GLN A 15 -6.99 -18.04 1.83
CA GLN A 15 -6.04 -17.03 1.33
C GLN A 15 -6.68 -16.16 0.24
N PHE A 16 -6.45 -14.86 0.34
CA PHE A 16 -6.92 -13.86 -0.61
C PHE A 16 -5.91 -12.70 -0.69
N LEU A 17 -6.00 -11.92 -1.76
CA LEU A 17 -5.27 -10.67 -1.93
C LEU A 17 -6.14 -9.51 -1.48
N ILE A 18 -5.55 -8.55 -0.80
CA ILE A 18 -6.15 -7.24 -0.62
C ILE A 18 -5.68 -6.34 -1.75
N ALA A 19 -6.60 -5.66 -2.42
CA ALA A 19 -6.32 -4.95 -3.65
C ALA A 19 -6.91 -3.53 -3.67
N ASP A 20 -6.47 -2.75 -4.64
CA ASP A 20 -7.05 -1.44 -4.92
C ASP A 20 -8.53 -1.56 -5.35
N SER A 21 -9.30 -0.50 -5.14
CA SER A 21 -10.69 -0.37 -5.58
C SER A 21 -10.90 -0.55 -7.09
N ALA A 22 -9.84 -0.44 -7.91
CA ALA A 22 -9.87 -0.68 -9.35
C ALA A 22 -10.01 -2.18 -9.70
N TYR A 23 -9.72 -3.09 -8.77
CA TYR A 23 -9.85 -4.53 -9.00
C TYR A 23 -11.27 -5.03 -8.70
N THR A 24 -11.67 -6.09 -9.40
CA THR A 24 -12.96 -6.75 -9.17
C THR A 24 -12.89 -7.62 -7.93
N ASN A 25 -13.94 -7.56 -7.10
CA ASN A 25 -14.11 -8.45 -5.97
C ASN A 25 -14.38 -9.89 -6.41
N ASP A 26 -13.68 -10.86 -5.82
CA ASP A 26 -13.86 -12.31 -6.02
C ASP A 26 -13.33 -13.07 -4.79
N GLN A 27 -13.54 -14.38 -4.72
CA GLN A 27 -13.14 -15.26 -3.62
C GLN A 27 -11.63 -15.17 -3.25
N TYR A 28 -10.78 -14.70 -4.17
CA TYR A 28 -9.33 -14.56 -3.96
C TYR A 28 -8.84 -13.10 -3.93
N VAL A 29 -9.73 -12.11 -4.11
CA VAL A 29 -9.38 -10.69 -4.18
C VAL A 29 -10.43 -9.84 -3.47
N VAL A 30 -10.03 -9.18 -2.40
CA VAL A 30 -10.83 -8.23 -1.63
C VAL A 30 -10.35 -6.81 -1.95
N PRO A 31 -11.04 -6.05 -2.81
CA PRO A 31 -10.66 -4.69 -3.14
C PRO A 31 -11.11 -3.70 -2.05
N ALA A 32 -10.51 -2.51 -2.04
CA ALA A 32 -11.03 -1.38 -1.28
C ALA A 32 -12.49 -1.06 -1.68
N TYR A 33 -13.33 -0.80 -0.68
CA TYR A 33 -14.74 -0.46 -0.88
C TYR A 33 -14.91 0.94 -1.49
N LYS A 34 -15.97 1.14 -2.28
CA LYS A 34 -16.28 2.43 -2.93
C LYS A 34 -17.77 2.62 -3.16
N GLY A 35 -18.19 3.85 -3.37
CA GLY A 35 -19.58 4.16 -3.73
C GLY A 35 -20.54 3.86 -2.59
N LYS A 36 -21.61 3.10 -2.87
CA LYS A 36 -22.66 2.79 -1.89
C LYS A 36 -22.18 1.89 -0.75
N ASP A 37 -21.08 1.15 -0.95
CA ASP A 37 -20.53 0.26 0.08
C ASP A 37 -19.91 1.04 1.25
N LEU A 38 -19.60 2.33 1.06
CA LEU A 38 -19.10 3.22 2.11
C LEU A 38 -20.20 3.71 3.08
N LEU A 39 -21.45 3.26 2.91
CA LEU A 39 -22.53 3.50 3.86
C LEU A 39 -22.48 2.54 5.06
N ASP A 40 -21.62 1.52 5.01
CA ASP A 40 -21.37 0.59 6.11
C ASP A 40 -20.06 0.99 6.80
N ASP A 41 -20.15 1.28 8.11
CA ASP A 41 -19.02 1.69 8.94
C ASP A 41 -17.87 0.67 8.94
N TRP A 42 -18.18 -0.63 8.81
CA TRP A 42 -17.16 -1.68 8.74
C TRP A 42 -16.31 -1.56 7.48
N ASN A 43 -16.90 -1.12 6.36
CA ASN A 43 -16.19 -0.94 5.11
C ASN A 43 -15.31 0.32 5.15
N VAL A 44 -15.73 1.34 5.89
CA VAL A 44 -14.93 2.55 6.15
C VAL A 44 -13.72 2.21 7.02
N ASP A 45 -13.93 1.47 8.11
CA ASP A 45 -12.86 1.01 9.02
C ASP A 45 -11.85 0.10 8.30
N PHE A 46 -12.35 -0.83 7.47
CA PHE A 46 -11.50 -1.66 6.61
C PHE A 46 -10.62 -0.82 5.68
N ASN A 47 -11.23 0.13 4.95
CA ASN A 47 -10.50 0.99 4.02
C ASN A 47 -9.46 1.86 4.75
N TYR A 48 -9.78 2.34 5.96
CA TYR A 48 -8.85 3.09 6.80
C TYR A 48 -7.60 2.27 7.13
N HIS A 49 -7.77 1.03 7.59
CA HIS A 49 -6.65 0.14 7.87
C HIS A 49 -5.86 -0.26 6.63
N LEU A 50 -6.54 -0.42 5.48
CA LEU A 50 -5.89 -0.67 4.21
C LEU A 50 -5.01 0.52 3.78
N ALA A 51 -5.54 1.75 3.86
CA ALA A 51 -4.79 2.95 3.54
C ALA A 51 -3.56 3.13 4.45
N GLN A 52 -3.73 2.96 5.76
CA GLN A 52 -2.62 2.97 6.73
C GLN A 52 -1.52 1.96 6.39
N SER A 53 -1.92 0.75 5.95
CA SER A 53 -0.96 -0.28 5.52
C SER A 53 -0.23 0.12 4.24
N GLN A 54 -0.92 0.72 3.27
CA GLN A 54 -0.33 1.21 2.02
C GLN A 54 0.71 2.30 2.29
N VAL A 55 0.39 3.30 3.12
CA VAL A 55 1.31 4.38 3.49
C VAL A 55 2.62 3.81 4.05
N ARG A 56 2.54 2.84 4.97
CA ARG A 56 3.74 2.19 5.54
C ARG A 56 4.55 1.43 4.48
N ILE A 57 3.90 0.73 3.56
CA ILE A 57 4.55 0.00 2.47
C ILE A 57 5.25 0.98 1.52
N GLU A 58 4.57 2.04 1.12
CA GLU A 58 5.11 3.06 0.22
C GLU A 58 6.28 3.81 0.85
N HIS A 59 6.16 4.17 2.13
CA HIS A 59 7.23 4.80 2.89
C HIS A 59 8.48 3.88 2.96
N ALA A 60 8.29 2.60 3.32
CA ALA A 60 9.40 1.63 3.35
C ALA A 60 10.08 1.47 1.97
N ILE A 61 9.30 1.43 0.88
CA ILE A 61 9.82 1.39 -0.49
C ILE A 61 10.56 2.69 -0.83
N GLY A 62 10.05 3.84 -0.39
CA GLY A 62 10.65 5.16 -0.54
C GLY A 62 12.04 5.23 0.10
N ILE A 63 12.13 4.85 1.38
CA ILE A 63 13.41 4.76 2.11
C ILE A 63 14.40 3.86 1.37
N LEU A 64 13.95 2.66 0.96
CA LEU A 64 14.84 1.69 0.30
C LEU A 64 15.36 2.22 -1.05
N LYS A 65 14.50 2.89 -1.85
CA LYS A 65 14.89 3.54 -3.12
C LYS A 65 15.71 4.82 -2.92
N GLY A 66 15.53 5.52 -1.80
CA GLY A 66 16.36 6.65 -1.38
C GLY A 66 17.79 6.17 -1.11
N ARG A 67 17.90 5.09 -0.34
CA ARG A 67 19.18 4.48 0.05
C ARG A 67 19.91 3.82 -1.10
N PHE A 68 19.20 3.03 -1.88
CA PHE A 68 19.76 2.28 -3.00
C PHE A 68 19.21 2.81 -4.31
N SER A 69 19.90 3.79 -4.88
CA SER A 69 19.57 4.38 -6.19
C SER A 69 19.44 3.35 -7.31
N SER A 70 20.07 2.17 -7.17
CA SER A 70 19.93 1.03 -8.08
C SER A 70 18.47 0.55 -8.23
N LEU A 71 17.60 0.80 -7.25
CA LEU A 71 16.19 0.39 -7.27
C LEU A 71 15.28 1.33 -8.09
N ARG A 72 15.71 2.57 -8.39
CA ARG A 72 14.85 3.60 -9.02
C ARG A 72 14.48 3.32 -10.48
N LYS A 73 15.20 2.43 -11.19
CA LYS A 73 14.98 2.16 -12.63
C LYS A 73 14.91 0.66 -12.99
N MET A 74 14.59 -0.21 -12.03
CA MET A 74 14.60 -1.67 -12.29
C MET A 74 13.58 -2.13 -13.34
N ARG A 75 12.44 -1.42 -13.51
CA ARG A 75 11.39 -1.83 -14.46
C ARG A 75 11.89 -1.94 -15.91
N SER A 76 12.87 -1.13 -16.33
CA SER A 76 13.42 -1.19 -17.70
C SER A 76 14.36 -2.37 -17.94
N GLN A 77 14.78 -3.07 -16.88
CA GLN A 77 15.71 -4.19 -16.93
C GLN A 77 15.03 -5.56 -17.03
N ILE A 78 13.71 -5.63 -16.81
CA ILE A 78 12.94 -6.88 -16.81
C ILE A 78 12.47 -7.19 -18.23
N ARG A 79 13.20 -8.08 -18.91
CA ARG A 79 12.86 -8.55 -20.26
C ARG A 79 12.29 -9.96 -20.31
N GLY A 80 12.37 -10.69 -19.19
CA GLY A 80 11.91 -12.06 -19.09
C GLY A 80 12.01 -12.63 -17.68
N PRO A 81 11.70 -13.93 -17.52
CA PRO A 81 11.68 -14.59 -16.22
C PRO A 81 13.05 -14.64 -15.53
N LYS A 82 14.15 -14.67 -16.29
CA LYS A 82 15.51 -14.72 -15.75
C LYS A 82 15.87 -13.38 -15.10
N GLU A 83 15.60 -12.29 -15.80
CA GLU A 83 15.80 -10.93 -15.32
C GLU A 83 14.90 -10.64 -14.12
N MET A 84 13.64 -11.10 -14.14
CA MET A 84 12.74 -11.00 -12.99
C MET A 84 13.34 -11.65 -11.74
N LYS A 85 13.88 -12.88 -11.85
CA LYS A 85 14.55 -13.56 -10.73
C LYS A 85 15.77 -12.78 -10.24
N ALA A 86 16.54 -12.18 -11.15
CA ALA A 86 17.69 -11.36 -10.78
C ALA A 86 17.25 -10.08 -10.03
N VAL A 87 16.20 -9.40 -10.49
CA VAL A 87 15.62 -8.23 -9.82
C VAL A 87 15.11 -8.58 -8.42
N VAL A 88 14.38 -9.69 -8.28
CA VAL A 88 13.91 -10.15 -6.95
C VAL A 88 15.08 -10.39 -6.00
N LYS A 89 16.12 -11.09 -6.46
CA LYS A 89 17.34 -11.30 -5.65
C LYS A 89 18.01 -9.98 -5.28
N TRP A 90 18.08 -9.03 -6.21
CA TRP A 90 18.68 -7.72 -5.96
C TRP A 90 17.90 -6.93 -4.90
N ILE A 91 16.57 -6.92 -4.98
CA ILE A 91 15.70 -6.29 -3.97
C ILE A 91 15.95 -6.91 -2.59
N ILE A 92 15.99 -8.24 -2.49
CA ILE A 92 16.27 -8.95 -1.24
C ILE A 92 17.66 -8.58 -0.70
N THR A 93 18.68 -8.52 -1.54
CA THR A 93 20.03 -8.08 -1.15
C THR A 93 20.01 -6.65 -0.58
N CYS A 94 19.30 -5.71 -1.23
CA CYS A 94 19.16 -4.35 -0.71
C CYS A 94 18.48 -4.32 0.67
N ILE A 95 17.45 -5.16 0.90
CA ILE A 95 16.80 -5.26 2.21
C ILE A 95 17.76 -5.80 3.27
N ILE A 96 18.51 -6.87 2.96
CA ILE A 96 19.51 -7.43 3.88
C ILE A 96 20.57 -6.39 4.23
N LEU A 97 21.08 -5.66 3.23
CA LEU A 97 22.07 -4.61 3.45
C LEU A 97 21.50 -3.44 4.25
N HIS A 98 20.25 -3.03 4.00
CA HIS A 98 19.57 -2.01 4.79
C HIS A 98 19.55 -2.39 6.27
N ASN A 99 19.11 -3.62 6.58
CA ASN A 99 19.00 -4.12 7.95
C ASN A 99 20.37 -4.22 8.61
N LEU A 100 21.36 -4.77 7.89
CA LEU A 100 22.73 -4.88 8.40
C LEU A 100 23.31 -3.51 8.78
N LEU A 101 23.17 -2.53 7.91
CA LEU A 101 23.71 -1.19 8.14
C LEU A 101 22.95 -0.45 9.27
N ALA A 102 21.63 -0.64 9.37
CA ALA A 102 20.84 -0.12 10.48
C ALA A 102 21.30 -0.73 11.84
N ASP A 103 21.64 -2.01 11.87
CA ASP A 103 22.22 -2.67 13.04
C ASP A 103 23.59 -2.10 13.41
N LEU A 104 24.40 -1.77 12.39
CA LEU A 104 25.69 -1.08 12.54
C LEU A 104 25.55 0.42 12.90
N LYS A 105 24.32 0.91 13.12
CA LYS A 105 24.01 2.29 13.52
C LYS A 105 24.54 3.32 12.54
N ASP A 106 24.41 3.06 11.25
CA ASP A 106 24.72 4.07 10.25
C ASP A 106 23.69 5.22 10.28
N GLN A 107 24.13 6.42 9.90
CA GLN A 107 23.35 7.65 10.05
C GLN A 107 22.25 7.80 8.97
N TRP A 108 21.96 6.76 8.21
CA TRP A 108 20.98 6.84 7.12
C TRP A 108 19.58 7.23 7.61
N ASN A 109 19.20 6.72 8.79
CA ASN A 109 17.90 7.01 9.40
C ASN A 109 17.80 8.44 9.98
N GLU A 110 18.91 9.16 10.12
CA GLU A 110 18.93 10.55 10.59
C GLU A 110 18.69 11.55 9.46
N LEU A 111 18.84 11.11 8.20
CA LEU A 111 18.72 11.94 6.99
C LEU A 111 17.30 11.95 6.39
N TYR A 112 16.40 11.12 6.92
CA TYR A 112 15.00 11.04 6.52
C TYR A 112 14.16 11.25 7.78
N GLU A 113 13.41 12.35 7.82
CA GLU A 113 12.38 12.51 8.85
C GLU A 113 11.25 11.53 8.53
N ASP A 114 10.82 10.74 9.52
CA ASP A 114 9.63 9.91 9.39
C ASP A 114 8.43 10.86 9.16
N GLU A 115 7.82 10.83 7.98
CA GLU A 115 6.47 11.35 7.81
C GLU A 115 5.55 10.46 8.64
N ILE A 116 5.25 10.91 9.86
CA ILE A 116 4.25 10.28 10.72
C ILE A 116 2.94 10.39 9.95
N PRO A 117 2.28 9.27 9.59
CA PRO A 117 0.97 9.33 8.94
C PRO A 117 0.06 10.16 9.82
N GLU A 118 -0.61 11.17 9.24
CA GLU A 118 -1.56 11.96 10.02
C GLU A 118 -2.55 11.00 10.70
N PRO A 119 -2.89 11.27 11.98
CA PRO A 119 -3.91 10.48 12.66
C PRO A 119 -5.18 10.48 11.81
N PRO A 120 -6.01 9.42 11.93
CA PRO A 120 -7.30 9.40 11.26
C PRO A 120 -8.04 10.71 11.55
N PRO A 121 -8.70 11.33 10.56
CA PRO A 121 -9.62 12.41 10.86
C PRO A 121 -10.63 11.90 11.89
N ASP A 122 -10.91 12.72 12.90
CA ASP A 122 -11.91 12.41 13.92
C ASP A 122 -13.21 11.97 13.22
N ILE A 123 -13.77 10.84 13.65
CA ILE A 123 -15.10 10.39 13.19
C ILE A 123 -16.07 11.47 13.65
N ILE A 124 -16.55 12.28 12.71
CA ILE A 124 -17.54 13.32 12.96
C ILE A 124 -18.80 12.62 13.48
N ASP A 125 -19.24 12.97 14.69
CA ASP A 125 -20.45 12.44 15.31
C ASP A 125 -21.63 12.63 14.34
N GLU A 126 -22.43 11.56 14.14
CA GLU A 126 -23.59 11.53 13.24
C GLU A 126 -24.57 12.68 13.49
N SER A 127 -24.55 13.25 14.70
CA SER A 127 -25.37 14.39 15.09
C SER A 127 -25.01 15.73 14.40
N GLU A 128 -23.80 15.88 13.83
CA GLU A 128 -23.39 17.04 13.02
C GLU A 128 -23.55 16.81 11.49
N ILE A 129 -23.91 15.60 11.05
CA ILE A 129 -23.95 15.17 9.64
C ILE A 129 -25.20 15.67 8.88
N ALA A 130 -26.17 16.28 9.58
CA ALA A 130 -27.40 16.83 9.00
C ALA A 130 -27.16 18.14 8.21
N GLY A 131 -26.27 18.12 7.21
CA GLY A 131 -26.06 19.29 6.33
C GLY A 131 -24.91 19.19 5.34
N TYR A 132 -23.99 18.23 5.49
CA TYR A 132 -22.81 18.15 4.63
C TYR A 132 -22.98 17.14 3.50
N ASP A 133 -22.64 17.57 2.29
CA ASP A 133 -22.53 16.72 1.11
C ASP A 133 -21.52 15.60 1.40
N LEU A 134 -21.98 14.35 1.35
CA LEU A 134 -21.17 13.15 1.59
C LEU A 134 -19.89 13.13 0.73
N ARG A 135 -19.91 13.81 -0.42
CA ARG A 135 -18.72 14.02 -1.27
C ARG A 135 -17.69 14.97 -0.68
N ALA A 136 -18.10 15.99 0.07
CA ALA A 136 -17.20 16.91 0.75
C ALA A 136 -16.51 16.23 1.94
N LEU A 137 -17.21 15.29 2.60
CA LEU A 137 -16.70 14.53 3.75
C LEU A 137 -15.65 13.49 3.35
N LEU A 138 -15.84 12.81 2.21
CA LEU A 138 -14.93 11.77 1.72
C LEU A 138 -13.72 12.33 0.98
N ARG A 139 -13.74 13.62 0.61
CA ARG A 139 -12.67 14.28 -0.16
C ARG A 139 -11.31 14.23 0.57
N PRO A 140 -11.19 14.58 1.86
CA PRO A 140 -9.91 14.53 2.58
C PRO A 140 -9.41 13.08 2.74
N ILE A 141 -10.33 12.14 3.00
CA ILE A 141 -10.01 10.73 3.23
C ILE A 141 -9.54 10.03 1.94
N THR A 142 -10.04 10.45 0.78
CA THR A 142 -9.71 9.82 -0.52
C THR A 142 -8.64 10.57 -1.30
N LEU A 143 -8.41 11.87 -1.06
CA LEU A 143 -7.46 12.70 -1.84
C LEU A 143 -6.20 13.14 -1.09
N ALA A 144 -6.04 12.86 0.21
CA ALA A 144 -4.81 13.22 0.94
C ALA A 144 -3.51 12.62 0.35
N HIS A 145 -3.59 11.67 -0.59
CA HIS A 145 -2.43 11.01 -1.19
C HIS A 145 -2.40 11.06 -2.74
N PHE A 146 -3.20 11.92 -3.38
CA PHE A 146 -3.24 12.02 -4.86
C PHE A 146 -3.26 13.46 -5.39
N GLU A 147 -2.37 14.33 -4.92
CA GLU A 147 -1.97 15.53 -5.68
C GLU A 147 -0.46 15.46 -5.97
N ASP A 148 -0.11 15.65 -7.25
CA ASP A 148 1.20 15.42 -7.89
C ASP A 148 2.41 16.13 -7.27
#